data_AF-A0A166KNJ5-F1
#
_entry.id   AF-A0A166KNJ5-F1
#
_cell.length_a   1.000
_cell.length_b   1.000
_cell.length_c   1.000
_cell.angle_alpha   90.00
_cell.angle_beta   90.00
_cell.angle_gamma   90.00
#
_symmetry.space_group_name_H-M   'P 1'
#
loop_
_entity.id
_entity.type
_entity.pdbx_description
1 polymer ?
#
loop_
_entity_poly.entity_id
_entity_poly.type
_entity_poly.pdbx_seq_one_letter_code
_entity_poly.pdbx_strand_id
1 'polypeptide(L)'
;MPVNCVTTRDSFLPYLQALLDNRHLTNEAFNIDNVPPPPTFADFYDVVAEPPPNFNDRVYVIFCGNSVGVTTFVTVCQGAMAHAPNSYYLRARSLLHGYSMWRYWLRLLVTTAFERLDLSFDLERIIQVARVALPRASELDAEIPLEFHPAAQPLFAPFDAHVVIEVSDSDSESSDGEVYDESEAEMEEVEEMIEIV
;
A
#
# COMPACT_ATOMS: atom_id res chain seq x y z
N MET A 1 -9.42 -14.00 -2.98
CA MET A 1 -8.32 -14.78 -3.59
C MET A 1 -7.06 -14.41 -2.85
N PRO A 2 -6.32 -15.36 -2.26
CA PRO A 2 -5.14 -15.03 -1.50
C PRO A 2 -4.03 -14.52 -2.44
N VAL A 3 -3.25 -13.54 -1.98
CA VAL A 3 -2.06 -13.03 -2.70
C VAL A 3 -0.83 -13.65 -2.05
N ASN A 4 0.08 -14.20 -2.85
CA ASN A 4 1.37 -14.69 -2.36
C ASN A 4 2.49 -14.43 -3.37
N CYS A 5 2.80 -13.16 -3.55
CA CYS A 5 3.79 -12.66 -4.49
C CYS A 5 5.06 -12.29 -3.75
N VAL A 6 5.78 -13.32 -3.31
CA VAL A 6 7.01 -13.18 -2.51
C VAL A 6 8.16 -13.87 -3.23
N THR A 7 9.30 -13.21 -3.28
CA THR A 7 10.52 -13.71 -3.90
C THR A 7 11.68 -13.67 -2.93
N THR A 8 12.63 -14.59 -3.06
CA THR A 8 13.87 -14.53 -2.26
C THR A 8 14.66 -13.29 -2.60
N ARG A 9 15.46 -12.82 -1.64
CA ARG A 9 16.36 -11.68 -1.83
C ARG A 9 17.26 -11.87 -3.06
N ASP A 10 17.91 -13.03 -3.17
CA ASP A 10 18.79 -13.37 -4.30
C ASP A 10 18.08 -13.33 -5.66
N SER A 11 16.79 -13.69 -5.69
CA SER A 11 15.99 -13.63 -6.91
C SER A 11 15.46 -12.22 -7.22
N PHE A 12 15.42 -11.33 -6.21
CA PHE A 12 15.03 -9.93 -6.37
C PHE A 12 16.16 -9.05 -6.90
N LEU A 13 17.41 -9.33 -6.53
CA LEU A 13 18.55 -8.52 -6.96
C LEU A 13 18.70 -8.40 -8.50
N PRO A 14 18.54 -9.47 -9.30
CA PRO A 14 18.60 -9.35 -10.77
C PRO A 14 17.50 -8.46 -11.35
N TYR A 15 16.30 -8.49 -10.75
CA TYR A 15 15.23 -7.58 -11.13
C TYR A 15 15.61 -6.13 -10.80
N LEU A 16 16.10 -5.87 -9.59
CA LEU A 16 16.56 -4.53 -9.20
C LEU A 16 17.70 -4.04 -10.12
N GLN A 17 18.65 -4.91 -10.49
CA GLN A 17 19.68 -4.57 -11.47
C GLN A 17 19.06 -4.16 -12.81
N ALA A 18 18.12 -4.95 -13.33
CA ALA A 18 17.44 -4.65 -14.60
C ALA A 18 16.66 -3.31 -14.52
N LEU A 19 16.07 -2.98 -13.37
CA LEU A 19 15.47 -1.65 -13.15
C LEU A 19 16.48 -0.52 -13.28
N LEU A 20 17.64 -0.70 -12.66
CA LEU A 20 18.72 0.28 -12.67
C LEU A 20 19.48 0.32 -14.00
N ASP A 21 19.41 -0.72 -14.83
CA ASP A 21 20.01 -0.75 -16.17
C ASP A 21 19.10 -0.08 -17.21
N ASN A 22 17.78 -0.29 -17.14
CA ASN A 22 16.79 0.39 -18.00
C ASN A 22 16.86 1.92 -17.88
N ARG A 23 17.35 2.41 -16.74
CA ARG A 23 17.71 3.82 -16.47
C ARG A 23 18.64 4.43 -17.50
N HIS A 24 19.60 3.67 -18.06
CA HIS A 24 20.59 4.20 -18.98
C HIS A 24 19.99 4.57 -20.35
N LEU A 25 18.72 4.24 -20.59
CA LEU A 25 18.09 4.40 -21.89
C LEU A 25 17.32 5.72 -22.05
N THR A 26 17.03 6.47 -20.98
CA THR A 26 16.26 7.73 -21.08
C THR A 26 16.75 8.79 -20.09
N ASN A 27 17.03 10.00 -20.58
CA ASN A 27 17.37 11.19 -19.78
C ASN A 27 16.14 11.78 -19.04
N GLU A 28 15.05 11.03 -18.99
CA GLU A 28 13.78 11.39 -18.34
C GLU A 28 13.77 10.89 -16.89
N ALA A 29 13.01 11.57 -16.04
CA ALA A 29 12.76 11.12 -14.67
C ALA A 29 12.22 9.68 -14.67
N PHE A 30 12.75 8.81 -13.80
CA PHE A 30 12.36 7.41 -13.72
C PHE A 30 10.83 7.27 -13.61
N ASN A 31 10.22 6.66 -14.63
CA ASN A 31 8.80 6.36 -14.65
C ASN A 31 8.56 4.88 -14.37
N ILE A 32 8.13 4.58 -13.14
CA ILE A 32 7.79 3.22 -12.69
C ILE A 32 6.59 2.61 -13.43
N ASP A 33 5.76 3.41 -14.13
CA ASP A 33 4.64 2.89 -14.93
C ASP A 33 5.12 2.22 -16.22
N ASN A 34 6.31 2.60 -16.72
CA ASN A 34 6.93 2.01 -17.90
C ASN A 34 7.75 0.74 -17.60
N VAL A 35 7.84 0.39 -16.31
CA VAL A 35 8.64 -0.72 -15.83
C VAL A 35 7.73 -1.94 -15.64
N PRO A 36 8.06 -3.10 -16.25
CA PRO A 36 7.28 -4.30 -16.03
C PRO A 36 7.38 -4.72 -14.55
N PRO A 37 6.29 -5.22 -13.94
CA PRO A 37 6.36 -5.76 -12.59
C PRO A 37 7.35 -6.92 -12.53
N PRO A 38 7.97 -7.19 -11.37
CA PRO A 38 8.75 -8.41 -11.22
C PRO A 38 7.84 -9.61 -11.53
N PRO A 39 8.31 -10.64 -12.26
CA PRO A 39 7.45 -11.73 -12.73
C PRO A 39 6.65 -12.41 -11.60
N THR A 40 7.24 -12.54 -10.42
CA THR A 40 6.61 -13.10 -9.21
C THR A 40 5.47 -12.23 -8.63
N PHE A 41 5.28 -11.03 -9.16
CA PHE A 41 4.30 -10.03 -8.72
C PHE A 41 3.24 -9.72 -9.78
N ALA A 42 3.32 -10.33 -10.97
CA ALA A 42 2.31 -10.15 -12.02
C ALA A 42 0.90 -10.45 -11.49
N ASP A 43 0.73 -11.58 -10.80
CA ASP A 43 -0.55 -11.96 -10.18
C ASP A 43 -1.08 -10.91 -9.19
N PHE A 44 -0.19 -10.25 -8.43
CA PHE A 44 -0.61 -9.18 -7.52
C PHE A 44 -1.08 -7.94 -8.28
N TYR A 45 -0.40 -7.58 -9.38
CA TYR A 45 -0.79 -6.46 -10.22
C TYR A 45 -2.15 -6.73 -10.88
N ASP A 46 -2.38 -7.96 -11.35
CA ASP A 46 -3.67 -8.39 -11.91
C ASP A 46 -4.80 -8.31 -10.87
N VAL A 47 -4.56 -8.79 -9.64
CA VAL A 47 -5.53 -8.70 -8.54
C VAL A 47 -5.81 -7.25 -8.14
N VAL A 48 -4.85 -6.34 -8.26
CA VAL A 48 -5.07 -4.91 -7.99
C VAL A 48 -5.82 -4.22 -9.13
N ALA A 49 -5.57 -4.63 -10.39
CA ALA A 49 -6.28 -4.12 -11.55
C ALA A 49 -7.75 -4.55 -11.56
N GLU A 50 -8.02 -5.79 -11.15
CA GLU A 50 -9.36 -6.38 -11.06
C GLU A 50 -9.59 -7.01 -9.67
N PRO A 51 -9.83 -6.19 -8.64
CA PRO A 51 -9.99 -6.70 -7.29
C PRO A 51 -11.26 -7.55 -7.17
N PRO A 52 -11.19 -8.74 -6.52
CA PRO A 52 -12.36 -9.56 -6.34
C PRO A 52 -13.38 -8.86 -5.42
N PRO A 53 -14.69 -9.06 -5.65
CA PRO A 53 -15.72 -8.46 -4.82
C PRO A 53 -15.53 -8.92 -3.37
N ASN A 54 -15.49 -7.95 -2.45
CA ASN A 54 -15.28 -8.16 -1.01
C ASN A 54 -13.89 -8.69 -0.60
N PHE A 55 -12.82 -8.26 -1.27
CA PHE A 55 -11.48 -8.52 -0.75
C PHE A 55 -11.31 -7.90 0.65
N ASN A 56 -11.18 -8.76 1.67
CA ASN A 56 -11.03 -8.35 3.07
C ASN A 56 -9.78 -8.98 3.72
N ASP A 57 -8.90 -9.56 2.91
CA ASP A 57 -7.69 -10.20 3.42
C ASP A 57 -6.68 -9.15 3.88
N ARG A 58 -5.94 -9.48 4.93
CA ARG A 58 -4.86 -8.63 5.45
C ARG A 58 -3.68 -8.70 4.49
N VAL A 59 -3.28 -7.58 3.92
CA VAL A 59 -2.14 -7.51 3.00
C VAL A 59 -0.88 -7.11 3.77
N TYR A 60 0.18 -7.88 3.59
CA TYR A 60 1.51 -7.63 4.15
C TYR A 60 2.46 -7.28 3.02
N VAL A 61 3.13 -6.13 3.13
CA VAL A 61 4.17 -5.67 2.20
C VAL A 61 5.52 -5.84 2.89
N ILE A 62 6.33 -6.72 2.34
CA ILE A 62 7.64 -7.12 2.84
C ILE A 62 8.70 -6.36 2.04
N PHE A 63 9.23 -5.29 2.63
CA PHE A 63 10.22 -4.43 1.97
C PHE A 63 11.62 -5.03 2.03
N CYS A 64 12.00 -5.57 3.20
CA CYS A 64 13.32 -6.12 3.46
C CYS A 64 13.23 -7.39 4.31
N GLY A 65 13.96 -8.44 3.93
CA GLY A 65 14.02 -9.71 4.66
C GLY A 65 14.89 -10.74 3.94
N ASN A 66 14.72 -12.01 4.29
CA ASN A 66 15.17 -13.15 3.46
C ASN A 66 14.38 -13.24 2.15
N SER A 67 13.19 -12.68 2.17
CA SER A 67 12.31 -12.54 1.00
C SER A 67 11.67 -11.16 1.02
N VAL A 68 11.26 -10.70 -0.16
CA VAL A 68 10.57 -9.42 -0.36
C VAL A 68 9.31 -9.66 -1.17
N GLY A 69 8.30 -8.84 -0.95
CA GLY A 69 7.11 -8.80 -1.77
C GLY A 69 5.80 -8.61 -1.04
N VAL A 70 4.70 -9.10 -1.61
CA VAL A 70 3.36 -8.87 -1.08
C VAL A 70 2.66 -10.19 -0.83
N THR A 71 2.08 -10.37 0.35
CA THR A 71 1.38 -11.60 0.72
C THR A 71 0.19 -11.33 1.62
N THR A 72 -0.83 -12.19 1.57
CA THR A 72 -1.92 -12.23 2.55
C THR A 72 -1.67 -13.22 3.68
N PHE A 73 -0.58 -14.01 3.59
CA PHE A 73 -0.26 -15.06 4.55
C PHE A 73 0.70 -14.56 5.62
N VAL A 74 0.23 -14.49 6.87
CA VAL A 74 1.05 -14.08 8.02
C VAL A 74 2.27 -14.99 8.23
N THR A 75 2.15 -16.30 7.97
CA THR A 75 3.23 -17.27 8.11
C THR A 75 4.35 -17.03 7.10
N VAL A 76 4.00 -16.67 5.85
CA VAL A 76 4.97 -16.29 4.82
C VAL A 76 5.71 -15.02 5.22
N CYS A 77 4.97 -14.02 5.71
CA CYS A 77 5.56 -12.78 6.21
C CYS A 77 6.54 -13.05 7.38
N GLN A 78 6.14 -13.84 8.37
CA GLN A 78 7.01 -14.21 9.49
C GLN A 78 8.26 -14.97 9.04
N GLY A 79 8.11 -15.93 8.11
CA GLY A 79 9.23 -16.66 7.54
C GLY A 79 10.22 -15.77 6.80
N ALA A 80 9.73 -14.76 6.07
CA ALA A 80 10.58 -13.79 5.39
C ALA A 80 11.42 -12.93 6.36
N MET A 81 10.90 -12.67 7.57
CA MET A 81 11.58 -11.88 8.60
C MET A 81 12.49 -12.71 9.51
N ALA A 82 12.32 -14.04 9.54
CA ALA A 82 13.00 -14.90 10.49
C ALA A 82 14.52 -14.77 10.39
N HIS A 83 15.17 -14.35 11.49
CA HIS A 83 16.63 -14.16 11.59
C HIS A 83 17.23 -13.19 10.55
N ALA A 84 16.42 -12.36 9.89
CA ALA A 84 16.88 -11.42 8.89
C ALA A 84 17.22 -10.06 9.55
N PRO A 85 18.49 -9.64 9.59
CA PRO A 85 18.83 -8.33 10.14
C PRO A 85 18.23 -7.21 9.29
N ASN A 86 17.78 -6.13 9.93
CA ASN A 86 17.14 -4.98 9.29
C ASN A 86 15.85 -5.30 8.50
N SER A 87 15.25 -6.46 8.78
CA SER A 87 13.99 -6.86 8.14
C SER A 87 12.88 -5.85 8.43
N TYR A 88 12.00 -5.63 7.46
CA TYR A 88 10.89 -4.70 7.59
C TYR A 88 9.76 -5.08 6.67
N TYR A 89 8.58 -5.09 7.27
CA TYR A 89 7.33 -5.26 6.58
C TYR A 89 6.31 -4.33 7.21
N LEU A 90 5.27 -4.00 6.45
CA LEU A 90 4.10 -3.32 6.96
C LEU A 90 2.84 -4.06 6.58
N ARG A 91 1.80 -3.85 7.38
CA ARG A 91 0.46 -4.30 7.06
C ARG A 91 -0.28 -3.16 6.38
N ALA A 92 -0.76 -3.40 5.17
CA ALA A 92 -1.61 -2.47 4.46
C ALA A 92 -3.07 -2.63 4.88
N ARG A 93 -3.82 -1.53 4.76
CA ARG A 93 -5.26 -1.46 5.10
C ARG A 93 -6.16 -2.00 3.98
N SER A 94 -5.64 -2.03 2.74
CA SER A 94 -6.34 -2.51 1.55
C SER A 94 -5.33 -3.02 0.51
N LEU A 95 -5.81 -3.72 -0.53
CA LEU A 95 -5.01 -4.10 -1.70
C LEU A 95 -4.32 -2.90 -2.34
N LEU A 96 -5.10 -1.85 -2.61
CA LEU A 96 -4.62 -0.64 -3.26
C LEU A 96 -3.52 0.04 -2.43
N HIS A 97 -3.69 0.07 -1.11
CA HIS A 97 -2.67 0.62 -0.24
C HIS A 97 -1.40 -0.24 -0.27
N GLY A 98 -1.52 -1.58 -0.25
CA GLY A 98 -0.37 -2.48 -0.39
C GLY A 98 0.37 -2.30 -1.73
N TYR A 99 -0.37 -2.07 -2.81
CA TYR A 99 0.17 -1.75 -4.13
C TYR A 99 0.94 -0.44 -4.13
N SER A 100 0.35 0.61 -3.55
CA SER A 100 0.97 1.94 -3.43
C SER A 100 2.26 1.88 -2.62
N MET A 101 2.23 1.19 -1.47
CA MET A 101 3.42 0.92 -0.65
C MET A 101 4.53 0.20 -1.44
N TRP A 102 4.17 -0.83 -2.20
CA TRP A 102 5.12 -1.59 -3.01
C TRP A 102 5.77 -0.73 -4.10
N ARG A 103 4.99 0.10 -4.81
CA ARG A 103 5.52 1.02 -5.83
C ARG A 103 6.40 2.11 -5.22
N TYR A 104 5.99 2.67 -4.09
CA TYR A 104 6.80 3.63 -3.35
C TYR A 104 8.17 3.04 -2.99
N TRP A 105 8.22 1.79 -2.52
CA TRP A 105 9.48 1.11 -2.23
C TRP A 105 10.40 0.98 -3.43
N LEU A 106 9.86 0.56 -4.58
CA LEU A 106 10.63 0.48 -5.82
C LEU A 106 11.18 1.84 -6.24
N ARG A 107 10.38 2.92 -6.13
CA ARG A 107 10.87 4.29 -6.39
C ARG A 107 11.96 4.69 -5.41
N LEU A 108 11.80 4.40 -4.12
CA LEU A 108 12.79 4.74 -3.10
C LEU A 108 14.13 4.04 -3.35
N LEU A 109 14.12 2.76 -3.71
CA LEU A 109 15.32 2.01 -4.09
C LEU A 109 16.04 2.68 -5.26
N VAL A 110 15.27 3.03 -6.29
CA VAL A 110 15.79 3.69 -7.48
C VAL A 110 16.36 5.05 -7.11
N THR A 111 15.60 5.94 -6.47
CA THR A 111 16.05 7.26 -6.00
C THR A 111 17.34 7.16 -5.17
N THR A 112 17.41 6.19 -4.25
CA THR A 112 18.61 5.94 -3.44
C THR A 112 19.82 5.63 -4.31
N ALA A 113 19.67 4.76 -5.32
CA ALA A 113 20.73 4.43 -6.26
C ALA A 113 21.16 5.62 -7.14
N PHE A 114 20.27 6.61 -7.35
CA PHE A 114 20.56 7.84 -8.08
C PHE A 114 21.33 8.85 -7.22
N GLU A 115 20.86 9.10 -6.01
CA GLU A 115 21.46 10.08 -5.09
C GLU A 115 22.80 9.61 -4.53
N ARG A 116 23.00 8.28 -4.47
CA ARG A 116 24.20 7.63 -3.94
C ARG A 116 24.94 6.88 -5.04
N LEU A 117 25.52 7.63 -5.99
CA LEU A 117 26.33 7.06 -7.07
C LEU A 117 27.51 6.22 -6.57
N ASP A 118 27.99 6.49 -5.35
CA ASP A 118 29.00 5.67 -4.64
C ASP A 118 28.53 4.23 -4.38
N LEU A 119 27.23 3.97 -4.43
CA LEU A 119 26.59 2.68 -4.16
C LEU A 119 26.01 2.01 -5.42
N SER A 120 26.18 2.61 -6.59
CA SER A 120 25.49 2.21 -7.83
C SER A 120 25.69 0.75 -8.26
N PHE A 121 26.76 0.10 -7.81
CA PHE A 121 27.06 -1.32 -8.08
C PHE A 121 26.80 -2.25 -6.88
N ASP A 122 26.44 -1.70 -5.72
CA ASP A 122 26.19 -2.44 -4.50
C ASP A 122 24.68 -2.41 -4.17
N LEU A 123 23.93 -3.28 -4.85
CA LEU A 123 22.47 -3.40 -4.71
C LEU A 123 22.05 -3.71 -3.27
N GLU A 124 22.86 -4.50 -2.58
CA GLU A 124 22.66 -4.85 -1.19
C GLU A 124 22.74 -3.61 -0.28
N ARG A 125 23.73 -2.76 -0.53
CA ARG A 125 23.90 -1.51 0.19
C ARG A 125 22.81 -0.49 -0.16
N ILE A 126 22.35 -0.44 -1.40
CA ILE A 126 21.18 0.37 -1.81
C ILE A 126 19.95 -0.03 -1.00
N ILE A 127 19.64 -1.32 -0.90
CA ILE A 127 18.51 -1.82 -0.10
C ILE A 127 18.65 -1.42 1.37
N GLN A 128 19.86 -1.52 1.94
CA GLN A 128 20.10 -1.11 3.33
C GLN A 128 19.90 0.38 3.56
N VAL A 129 20.37 1.23 2.66
CA VAL A 129 20.21 2.69 2.77
C VAL A 129 18.74 3.08 2.57
N ALA A 130 18.09 2.57 1.54
CA ALA A 130 16.67 2.80 1.28
C ALA A 130 15.80 2.33 2.47
N ARG A 131 16.17 1.21 3.10
CA ARG A 131 15.50 0.73 4.32
C ARG A 131 15.57 1.73 5.47
N VAL A 132 16.70 2.40 5.67
CA VAL A 132 16.85 3.44 6.71
C VAL A 132 15.99 4.67 6.39
N ALA A 133 15.83 4.97 5.10
CA ALA A 133 14.98 6.06 4.63
C ALA A 133 13.47 5.76 4.65
N LEU A 134 13.06 4.49 4.81
CA LEU A 134 11.64 4.14 4.88
C LEU A 134 10.99 4.77 6.13
N PRO A 135 9.87 5.51 5.96
CA PRO A 135 9.10 6.06 7.07
C PRO A 135 8.59 4.97 8.02
N ARG A 136 8.26 5.38 9.25
CA ARG A 136 7.61 4.48 10.21
C ARG A 136 6.20 4.14 9.75
N ALA A 137 5.66 3.02 10.25
CA ALA A 137 4.31 2.56 9.94
C ALA A 137 3.23 3.66 10.04
N SER A 138 3.30 4.50 11.07
CA SER A 138 2.35 5.59 11.33
C SER A 138 2.48 6.78 10.38
N GLU A 139 3.66 6.99 9.80
CA GLU A 139 3.96 8.11 8.90
C GLU A 139 3.61 7.72 7.45
N LEU A 140 3.86 6.46 7.10
CA LEU A 140 3.67 5.93 5.76
C LEU A 140 2.20 5.96 5.30
N ASP A 141 1.25 5.76 6.21
CA ASP A 141 -0.19 5.90 5.97
C ASP A 141 -0.61 7.35 5.61
N ALA A 142 0.17 8.35 6.04
CA ALA A 142 -0.10 9.76 5.76
C ALA A 142 0.69 10.28 4.55
N GLU A 143 1.86 9.71 4.28
CA GLU A 143 2.78 10.16 3.24
C GLU A 143 2.58 9.50 1.87
N ILE A 144 2.06 8.27 1.81
CA ILE A 144 1.90 7.56 0.53
C ILE A 144 0.52 7.85 -0.07
N PRO A 145 0.43 8.61 -1.17
CA PRO A 145 -0.82 8.74 -1.90
C PRO A 145 -1.23 7.38 -2.46
N LEU A 146 -2.54 7.11 -2.48
CA LEU A 146 -3.07 5.92 -3.12
C LEU A 146 -2.84 6.01 -4.63
N GLU A 147 -2.11 5.04 -5.16
CA GLU A 147 -1.83 4.89 -6.57
C GLU A 147 -2.71 3.81 -7.17
N PHE A 148 -3.34 4.13 -8.29
CA PHE A 148 -4.18 3.20 -9.02
C PHE A 148 -3.36 2.51 -10.10
N HIS A 149 -3.65 1.23 -10.33
CA HIS A 149 -3.01 0.49 -11.40
C HIS A 149 -3.43 1.13 -12.75
N PRO A 150 -2.52 1.39 -13.71
CA PRO A 150 -2.88 2.04 -14.98
C PRO A 150 -3.94 1.27 -15.79
N ALA A 151 -4.01 -0.05 -15.61
CA ALA A 151 -5.01 -0.92 -16.21
C ALA A 151 -6.24 -1.19 -15.29
N ALA A 152 -6.35 -0.56 -14.12
CA ALA A 152 -7.52 -0.72 -13.26
C ALA A 152 -8.79 -0.20 -13.96
N GLN A 153 -9.91 -0.88 -13.77
CA GLN A 153 -11.17 -0.44 -14.37
C GLN A 153 -11.57 0.95 -13.83
N PRO A 154 -12.17 1.84 -14.64
CA PRO A 154 -12.47 3.22 -14.27
C PRO A 154 -13.34 3.39 -13.01
N LEU A 155 -14.18 2.39 -12.69
CA LEU A 155 -14.99 2.36 -11.46
C LEU A 155 -14.16 2.31 -10.17
N PHE A 156 -12.89 1.92 -10.28
CA PHE A 156 -11.94 1.88 -9.18
C PHE A 156 -10.87 2.96 -9.27
N ALA A 157 -10.83 3.77 -10.34
CA ALA A 157 -10.02 4.98 -10.40
C ALA A 157 -10.64 6.04 -9.47
N PRO A 158 -9.88 7.00 -8.92
CA PRO A 158 -10.47 8.02 -8.08
C PRO A 158 -11.50 8.75 -8.92
N PHE A 159 -12.69 9.02 -8.37
CA PHE A 159 -13.58 9.98 -8.99
C PHE A 159 -12.74 11.24 -9.21
N ASP A 160 -12.49 11.61 -10.47
CA ASP A 160 -12.03 12.95 -10.78
C ASP A 160 -12.96 13.86 -9.99
N ALA A 161 -12.40 14.64 -9.06
CA ALA A 161 -13.15 15.57 -8.25
C ALA A 161 -13.64 16.69 -9.18
N HIS A 162 -14.60 16.36 -10.03
CA HIS A 162 -15.46 17.31 -10.69
C HIS A 162 -16.25 17.96 -9.57
N VAL A 163 -15.76 19.13 -9.18
CA VAL A 163 -16.48 20.09 -8.35
C VAL A 163 -17.85 20.27 -9.01
N VAL A 164 -18.87 19.62 -8.44
CA VAL A 164 -20.26 19.95 -8.75
C VAL A 164 -20.50 21.29 -8.06
N ILE A 165 -20.41 22.38 -8.83
CA ILE A 165 -20.93 23.66 -8.39
C ILE A 165 -22.45 23.52 -8.46
N GLU A 166 -23.08 23.19 -7.34
CA GLU A 166 -24.51 23.41 -7.19
C GLU A 166 -24.74 24.92 -7.16
N VAL A 167 -25.13 25.48 -8.30
CA VAL A 167 -25.74 26.81 -8.33
C VAL A 167 -27.14 26.62 -7.75
N SER A 168 -27.25 26.89 -6.45
CA SER A 168 -28.53 26.98 -5.78
C SER A 168 -29.19 28.27 -6.26
N ASP A 169 -30.11 28.15 -7.23
CA ASP A 169 -31.02 29.23 -7.57
C ASP A 169 -31.96 29.42 -6.36
N SER A 170 -31.53 30.35 -5.52
CA SER A 170 -32.31 30.93 -4.42
C SER A 170 -33.59 31.53 -4.98
N ASP A 171 -34.72 30.87 -4.76
CA ASP A 171 -36.03 31.50 -4.64
C ASP A 171 -37.03 30.54 -3.99
N SER A 172 -37.12 30.57 -2.65
CA SER A 172 -38.43 30.42 -1.98
C SER A 172 -38.31 30.75 -0.49
N GLU A 173 -38.95 31.84 -0.12
CA GLU A 173 -39.13 32.35 1.23
C GLU A 173 -40.06 31.47 2.10
N SER A 174 -39.74 31.45 3.40
CA SER A 174 -40.64 31.32 4.56
C SER A 174 -41.37 29.99 4.81
N SER A 175 -41.20 29.44 6.02
CA SER A 175 -42.17 29.63 7.10
C SER A 175 -41.71 28.94 8.39
N ASP A 176 -41.82 29.71 9.47
CA ASP A 176 -41.75 29.36 10.89
C ASP A 176 -42.44 28.06 11.29
N GLY A 177 -41.91 27.43 12.34
CA GLY A 177 -42.59 26.39 13.11
C GLY A 177 -41.70 25.75 14.18
N GLU A 178 -41.50 26.42 15.31
CA GLU A 178 -41.00 25.80 16.54
C GLU A 178 -41.97 24.74 17.10
N VAL A 179 -41.45 23.73 17.81
CA VAL A 179 -41.80 23.33 19.20
C VAL A 179 -41.18 21.97 19.58
N TYR A 180 -40.66 21.94 20.82
CA TYR A 180 -39.98 20.91 21.62
C TYR A 180 -40.75 19.59 21.86
N ASP A 181 -40.04 18.50 22.20
CA ASP A 181 -40.30 17.74 23.45
C ASP A 181 -39.15 16.77 23.83
N GLU A 182 -38.89 16.68 25.14
CA GLU A 182 -37.94 15.79 25.83
C GLU A 182 -38.56 14.41 26.10
N SER A 183 -37.75 13.34 26.16
CA SER A 183 -37.99 12.25 27.12
C SER A 183 -36.77 11.33 27.25
N GLU A 184 -36.26 11.29 28.47
CA GLU A 184 -35.34 10.30 29.03
C GLU A 184 -35.97 8.89 29.05
N ALA A 185 -35.13 7.86 28.92
CA ALA A 185 -35.38 6.57 29.55
C ALA A 185 -34.04 5.85 29.83
N GLU A 186 -33.69 5.79 31.11
CA GLU A 186 -32.70 4.90 31.74
C GLU A 186 -33.17 3.42 31.74
N MET A 187 -32.28 2.55 32.23
CA MET A 187 -32.39 1.10 32.57
C MET A 187 -31.76 0.15 31.53
N GLU A 188 -30.98 -0.88 31.88
CA GLU A 188 -30.73 -1.55 33.17
C GLU A 188 -29.43 -2.37 33.09
N GLU A 189 -28.70 -2.46 34.20
CA GLU A 189 -27.63 -3.45 34.42
C GLU A 189 -28.20 -4.88 34.44
N VAL A 190 -27.47 -5.84 33.86
CA VAL A 190 -27.55 -7.25 34.33
C VAL A 190 -26.14 -7.83 34.37
N GLU A 191 -25.61 -7.98 35.58
CA GLU A 191 -24.56 -8.93 35.95
C GLU A 191 -25.05 -10.37 35.74
N GLU A 192 -24.24 -11.24 35.16
CA GLU A 192 -24.28 -12.65 35.57
C GLU A 192 -22.87 -13.26 35.55
N MET A 193 -22.39 -13.56 36.76
CA MET A 193 -21.23 -14.38 37.06
C MET A 193 -21.48 -15.82 36.63
N ILE A 194 -20.51 -16.45 35.97
CA ILE A 194 -20.39 -17.92 35.97
C ILE A 194 -18.94 -18.28 36.27
N GLU A 195 -18.73 -18.75 37.50
CA GLU A 195 -17.57 -19.53 37.95
C GLU A 195 -17.98 -21.03 37.96
N ILE A 196 -16.97 -21.92 38.08
CA ILE A 196 -17.01 -23.38 38.28
C ILE A 196 -16.91 -24.16 36.93
N VAL A 197 -15.86 -24.94 36.64
CA VAL A 197 -15.14 -25.97 37.42
C VAL A 197 -13.62 -25.85 37.25
#